data_AF-A0AAV9E5C0-F1
#
_entry.id   AF-A0AAV9E5C0-F1
#
_cell.length_a   1.000
_cell.length_b   1.000
_cell.length_c   1.000
_cell.angle_alpha   90.00
_cell.angle_beta   90.00
_cell.angle_gamma   90.00
#
_symmetry.space_group_name_H-M   'P 1'
#
loop_
_entity.id
_entity.type
_entity.pdbx_description
1 polymer ?
#
loop_
_entity_poly.entity_id
_entity_poly.type
_entity_poly.pdbx_seq_one_letter_code
_entity_poly.pdbx_strand_id
1 'polypeptide(L)'
;MKALYGDRNVYKCAFVQSDLTELPFFASKIKLERKRVEAVISADLQNPTDFYESKALQALKPGAEGQHRKGYSFAQKQEGAPTSV
;
A
#
# COMPACT_ATOMS: atom_id res chain seq x y z
N MET A 1 -18.10 1.35 0.22
CA MET A 1 -19.06 1.36 1.34
C MET A 1 -19.52 -0.03 1.78
N LYS A 2 -19.66 -1.04 0.91
CA LYS A 2 -20.11 -2.41 1.26
C LYS A 2 -19.52 -3.00 2.55
N ALA A 3 -18.20 -2.98 2.71
CA ALA A 3 -17.53 -3.48 3.93
C ALA A 3 -18.02 -2.77 5.21
N LEU A 4 -18.23 -1.44 5.16
CA LEU A 4 -18.71 -0.66 6.32
C LEU A 4 -20.10 -1.09 6.79
N TYR A 5 -20.94 -1.56 5.85
CA TYR A 5 -22.29 -2.04 6.13
C TYR A 5 -22.34 -3.51 6.60
N GLY A 6 -21.18 -4.15 6.78
CA GLY A 6 -21.08 -5.51 7.30
C GLY A 6 -21.15 -6.60 6.24
N ASP A 7 -21.06 -6.25 4.96
CA ASP A 7 -20.83 -7.24 3.91
C ASP A 7 -19.49 -7.94 4.17
N ARG A 8 -19.54 -9.25 4.34
CA ARG A 8 -18.36 -10.10 4.45
C ARG A 8 -17.74 -10.31 3.06
N ASN A 9 -16.44 -10.60 3.02
CA ASN A 9 -15.70 -10.93 1.79
C ASN A 9 -15.60 -9.76 0.78
N VAL A 10 -15.43 -8.54 1.27
CA VAL A 10 -15.17 -7.38 0.40
C VAL A 10 -13.67 -7.29 0.13
N TYR A 11 -13.28 -7.51 -1.12
CA TYR A 11 -11.89 -7.38 -1.56
C TYR A 11 -11.70 -6.14 -2.41
N LYS A 12 -10.59 -5.42 -2.19
CA LYS A 12 -10.20 -4.26 -2.99
C LYS A 12 -8.69 -4.21 -3.17
N CYS A 13 -8.23 -3.65 -4.29
CA CYS A 13 -6.84 -3.22 -4.40
C CYS A 13 -6.71 -1.84 -3.72
N ALA A 14 -5.77 -1.70 -2.80
CA ALA A 14 -5.52 -0.44 -2.10
C ALA A 14 -4.03 -0.30 -1.76
N PHE A 15 -3.54 0.94 -1.75
CA PHE A 15 -2.20 1.28 -1.30
C PHE A 15 -2.19 1.36 0.23
N VAL A 16 -1.54 0.38 0.87
CA VAL A 16 -1.53 0.22 2.33
C VAL A 16 -0.11 -0.09 2.80
N GLN A 17 0.14 0.05 4.10
CA GLN A 17 1.36 -0.46 4.70
C GLN A 17 1.40 -1.98 4.54
N SER A 18 2.52 -2.51 4.07
CA SER A 18 2.60 -3.90 3.63
C SER A 18 4.04 -4.39 3.62
N ASP A 19 4.24 -5.64 4.03
CA ASP A 19 5.55 -6.32 4.02
C ASP A 19 5.70 -7.25 2.79
N LEU A 20 4.81 -7.12 1.79
CA LEU A 20 4.86 -7.94 0.57
C LEU A 20 6.05 -7.64 -0.34
N THR A 21 6.67 -6.48 -0.15
CA THR A 21 7.85 -6.05 -0.86
C THR A 21 8.82 -5.40 0.14
N GLU A 22 10.02 -5.06 -0.30
CA GLU A 22 10.98 -4.29 0.50
C GLU A 22 10.51 -2.85 0.78
N LEU A 23 9.44 -2.40 0.12
CA LEU A 23 8.84 -1.09 0.30
C LEU A 23 7.88 -1.09 1.51
N PRO A 24 7.86 -0.05 2.35
CA PRO A 24 6.99 0.03 3.52
C PRO A 24 5.50 0.15 3.18
N PHE A 25 5.18 0.61 1.97
CA PHE A 25 3.81 0.73 1.47
C PHE A 25 3.72 0.16 0.06
N PHE A 26 2.65 -0.59 -0.22
CA PHE A 26 2.43 -1.18 -1.53
C PHE A 26 0.93 -1.34 -1.85
N ALA A 27 0.59 -1.24 -3.13
CA ALA A 27 -0.77 -1.46 -3.61
C ALA A 27 -1.00 -2.95 -3.80
N SER A 28 -1.89 -3.53 -3.00
CA SER A 28 -2.19 -4.96 -3.06
C SER A 28 -3.66 -5.23 -2.81
N LYS A 29 -4.09 -6.44 -3.18
CA LYS A 29 -5.43 -6.91 -2.87
C LYS A 29 -5.54 -7.10 -1.37
N ILE A 30 -6.51 -6.43 -0.77
CA ILE A 30 -6.80 -6.51 0.66
C ILE A 30 -8.23 -7.01 0.87
N LYS A 31 -8.41 -7.76 1.95
CA LYS A 31 -9.73 -8.05 2.50
C LYS A 31 -10.10 -6.95 3.49
N LEU A 32 -11.25 -6.33 3.27
CA LEU A 32 -11.78 -5.29 4.13
C LEU A 32 -12.81 -5.88 5.09
N GLU A 33 -12.68 -5.51 6.36
CA GLU A 33 -13.70 -5.66 7.39
C GLU A 33 -14.25 -4.29 7.78
N ARG A 34 -15.36 -4.27 8.54
CA ARG A 34 -16.20 -3.09 8.79
C ARG A 34 -15.50 -1.73 8.90
N LYS A 35 -14.33 -1.64 9.55
CA LYS A 35 -13.58 -0.38 9.66
C LYS A 35 -12.06 -0.56 9.52
N ARG A 36 -11.60 -1.70 9.01
CA ARG A 36 -10.16 -2.02 8.98
C ARG A 36 -9.79 -2.93 7.82
N VAL A 37 -8.51 -2.90 7.46
CA VAL A 37 -7.89 -3.97 6.68
C VAL A 37 -7.85 -5.22 7.55
N GLU A 38 -8.49 -6.29 7.09
CA GLU A 38 -8.47 -7.58 7.80
C GLU A 38 -7.23 -8.38 7.42
N ALA A 39 -6.93 -8.46 6.12
CA ALA A 39 -5.81 -9.21 5.60
C ALA A 39 -5.28 -8.57 4.32
N VAL A 40 -3.96 -8.66 4.15
CA VAL A 40 -3.29 -8.37 2.88
C VAL A 40 -3.12 -9.68 2.12
N ILE A 41 -3.61 -9.73 0.88
CA ILE A 41 -3.62 -10.93 0.05
C ILE A 41 -2.40 -10.90 -0.87
N SER A 42 -1.49 -11.86 -0.68
CA SER A 42 -0.23 -11.99 -1.40
C SER A 42 -0.28 -12.90 -2.62
N ALA A 43 -1.40 -13.58 -2.86
CA ALA A 43 -1.55 -14.56 -3.92
C ALA A 43 -1.19 -13.99 -5.30
N ASP A 44 -1.52 -12.72 -5.54
CA ASP A 44 -1.26 -12.03 -6.81
C ASP A 44 0.24 -11.69 -7.01
N LEU A 45 1.07 -11.79 -5.96
CA LEU A 45 2.50 -11.43 -5.95
C LEU A 45 3.45 -12.61 -5.74
N GLN A 46 2.97 -13.74 -5.20
CA GLN A 46 3.79 -14.93 -4.95
C GLN A 46 4.18 -15.67 -6.23
N ASN A 47 3.37 -15.57 -7.28
CA ASN A 47 3.64 -16.19 -8.56
C ASN A 47 3.10 -15.30 -9.67
N PRO A 48 3.72 -14.13 -9.95
CA PRO A 48 3.33 -13.28 -11.05
C PRO A 48 3.32 -14.15 -12.31
N THR A 49 2.13 -14.37 -12.85
CA THR A 49 1.87 -15.35 -13.91
C THR A 49 2.60 -15.01 -15.20
N ASP A 50 3.13 -13.79 -15.30
CA ASP A 50 3.80 -13.25 -16.46
C ASP A 50 5.21 -12.69 -16.13
N PHE A 51 6.19 -13.00 -17.00
CA PHE A 51 7.53 -12.41 -17.00
C PHE A 51 7.48 -10.87 -17.07
N TYR A 52 6.49 -10.32 -17.77
CA TYR A 52 6.30 -8.87 -17.87
C TYR A 52 5.88 -8.24 -16.54
N GLU A 53 5.00 -8.89 -15.78
CA GLU A 53 4.56 -8.42 -14.46
C GLU A 53 5.74 -8.37 -13.48
N SER A 54 6.55 -9.44 -13.47
CA SER A 54 7.77 -9.50 -12.64
C SER A 54 8.74 -8.37 -12.98
N LYS A 55 8.99 -8.13 -14.28
CA LYS A 55 9.90 -7.07 -14.74
C LYS A 55 9.37 -5.68 -14.41
N ALA A 56 8.07 -5.45 -14.61
CA ALA A 56 7.42 -4.18 -14.27
C ALA A 56 7.48 -3.90 -12.76
N LEU A 57 7.26 -4.93 -11.93
CA LEU A 57 7.38 -4.82 -10.48
C LEU A 57 8.79 -4.42 -10.05
N GLN A 58 9.83 -5.07 -10.60
CA GLN A 58 11.23 -4.73 -10.28
C GLN A 58 11.60 -3.32 -10.76
N ALA A 59 11.11 -2.89 -11.92
CA ALA A 59 11.36 -1.54 -12.44
C ALA A 59 10.67 -0.44 -11.63
N LEU A 60 9.54 -0.75 -10.97
CA LEU A 60 8.78 0.23 -10.19
C LEU A 60 9.39 0.52 -8.81
N LYS A 61 10.04 -0.47 -8.19
CA LYS A 61 10.56 -0.36 -6.81
C LYS A 61 11.41 0.90 -6.57
N PRO A 62 12.45 1.22 -7.38
CA PRO A 62 13.31 2.37 -7.10
C PRO A 62 12.56 3.71 -7.18
N GLY A 63 11.63 3.82 -8.13
CA GLY A 63 10.79 5.00 -8.29
C GLY A 63 9.85 5.20 -7.10
N ALA A 64 9.26 4.11 -6.60
CA ALA A 64 8.39 4.13 -5.43
C ALA A 64 9.17 4.51 -4.15
N GLU A 65 10.38 3.97 -3.93
CA GLU A 65 11.24 4.36 -2.80
C GLU A 65 11.53 5.86 -2.78
N GLY A 66 11.86 6.44 -3.93
CA GLY A 66 12.09 7.87 -4.07
C GLY A 66 10.86 8.70 -3.67
N GLN A 67 9.67 8.25 -4.08
CA GLN A 67 8.41 8.92 -3.72
C GLN A 67 8.08 8.77 -2.23
N HIS A 68 8.27 7.58 -1.64
CA HIS A 68 8.07 7.37 -0.21
C HIS A 68 8.99 8.26 0.62
N ARG A 69 10.29 8.30 0.29
CA ARG A 69 11.27 9.16 0.97
C ARG A 69 10.90 10.64 0.90
N LYS A 70 10.41 11.08 -0.27
CA LYS A 70 9.91 12.45 -0.44
C LYS A 70 8.70 12.71 0.46
N GLY A 71 7.75 11.78 0.53
CA GLY A 71 6.59 11.86 1.41
C GLY A 71 6.98 11.95 2.88
N TYR A 72 7.89 11.08 3.35
CA TYR A 72 8.40 11.12 4.73
C TYR A 72 9.11 12.43 5.05
N SER A 73 9.99 12.88 4.15
CA SER A 73 10.73 14.14 4.34
C SER A 73 9.80 15.34 4.37
N PHE A 74 8.69 15.30 3.62
CA PHE A 74 7.66 16.33 3.65
C PHE A 74 6.92 16.35 4.99
N ALA A 75 6.47 15.19 5.48
CA ALA A 75 5.78 15.08 6.76
C ALA A 75 6.66 15.56 7.94
N GLN A 76 7.92 15.13 8.01
CA GLN A 76 8.85 15.53 9.07
C GLN A 76 9.15 17.04 9.08
N LYS A 77 9.14 17.71 7.92
CA LYS A 77 9.29 19.17 7.86
C LYS A 77 8.07 19.91 8.43
N GLN A 78 6.89 19.29 8.44
CA GLN A 78 5.66 19.89 8.96
C GLN A 78 5.55 19.72 10.49
N GLU A 79 6.14 18.66 11.06
CA GLU A 79 6.17 18.44 12.52
C GLU A 79 7.02 19.47 13.29
N GLY A 80 7.88 20.22 12.60
CA GLY A 80 8.71 21.30 13.16
C GLY A 80 8.17 22.72 12.96
N ALA A 81 7.00 22.92 12.33
CA ALA A 81 6.41 24.24 12.19
C ALA A 81 5.60 24.57 13.46
N PRO A 82 5.96 25.62 14.24
CA PRO A 82 5.16 26.00 15.39
C PRO A 82 3.78 26.43 14.90
N THR A 83 2.75 25.72 15.35
CA THR A 83 1.36 26.16 15.22
C THR A 83 1.21 27.45 16.03
N SER A 84 1.30 28.58 15.35
CA SER A 84 0.90 29.88 15.88
C SER A 84 -0.28 30.37 15.06
N VAL A 85 -1.50 30.12 15.55
CA VAL A 85 -2.70 30.96 15.41
C VAL A 85 -3.59 30.74 16.62
#